data_AF-A0A661ZM43-F1
#
_entry.id   AF-A0A661ZM43-F1
#
_cell.length_a   1.000
_cell.length_b   1.000
_cell.length_c   1.000
_cell.angle_alpha   90.00
_cell.angle_beta   90.00
_cell.angle_gamma   90.00
#
_symmetry.space_group_name_H-M   'P 1'
#
loop_
_entity.id
_entity.type
_entity.pdbx_description
1 polymer ?
#
loop_
_entity_poly.entity_id
_entity_poly.type
_entity_poly.pdbx_seq_one_letter_code
_entity_poly.pdbx_strand_id
1 'polypeptide(L)'
;MKTKILTLIVLLGFATSNINAQGFVWAEGFGTDGDDVVMAHKTDNAGNHYMAGYFSGEEISFGSITITNSNGSNYLPDIFLAKFDADMNAL
;
A
#
# COMPACT_ATOMS: atom_id res chain seq x y z
N MET A 1 -26.31 37.76 24.19
CA MET A 1 -26.48 36.40 24.75
C MET A 1 -26.51 35.31 23.69
N LYS A 2 -27.32 35.43 22.63
CA LYS A 2 -27.46 34.39 21.58
C LYS A 2 -26.14 33.99 20.89
N THR A 3 -25.27 34.95 20.57
CA THR A 3 -23.96 34.69 19.93
C THR A 3 -22.98 33.95 20.84
N LYS A 4 -22.95 34.28 22.14
CA LYS A 4 -22.07 33.61 23.13
C LYS A 4 -22.46 32.15 23.35
N ILE A 5 -23.76 31.84 23.33
CA ILE A 5 -24.29 30.47 23.42
C ILE A 5 -23.90 29.65 22.19
N LEU A 6 -23.98 30.24 20.99
CA LEU A 6 -23.61 29.56 19.76
C LEU A 6 -22.11 29.24 19.72
N THR A 7 -21.25 30.18 20.16
CA THR A 7 -19.80 29.97 20.25
C THR A 7 -19.43 28.85 21.22
N LEU A 8 -20.14 28.76 22.36
CA LEU A 8 -19.89 27.72 23.37
C LEU A 8 -20.28 26.32 22.88
N ILE A 9 -21.38 26.19 22.13
CA ILE A 9 -21.82 24.92 21.54
C ILE A 9 -20.80 24.42 20.51
N VAL A 10 -20.27 25.32 19.66
CA VAL A 10 -19.22 24.97 18.70
C VAL A 10 -17.96 24.50 19.42
N LEU A 11 -17.52 25.21 20.47
CA LEU A 11 -16.35 24.83 21.28
C LEU A 11 -16.50 23.47 21.97
N LEU A 12 -17.68 23.18 22.53
CA LEU A 12 -17.97 21.90 23.16
C LEU A 12 -18.03 20.74 22.14
N GLY A 13 -18.46 21.02 20.90
CA GLY A 13 -18.46 20.04 19.81
C GLY A 13 -17.05 19.63 19.35
N PHE A 14 -16.08 20.54 19.41
CA PHE A 14 -14.67 20.23 19.13
C PHE A 14 -13.97 19.54 20.31
N ALA A 15 -14.41 19.75 21.55
CA ALA A 15 -13.79 19.18 22.74
C ALA A 15 -14.07 17.67 22.95
N THR A 16 -15.02 17.09 22.20
CA THR A 16 -15.44 15.68 22.34
C THR A 16 -15.04 14.79 21.16
N SER A 17 -14.46 15.36 20.10
CA SER A 17 -13.99 14.58 18.95
C SER A 17 -12.61 13.99 19.23
N ASN A 18 -12.54 12.68 19.46
CA ASN A 18 -11.28 11.95 19.40
C ASN A 18 -10.86 11.78 17.93
N ILE A 19 -9.89 12.56 17.49
CA ILE A 19 -9.26 12.39 16.17
C ILE A 19 -8.11 11.40 16.36
N ASN A 20 -8.39 10.11 16.20
CA ASN A 20 -7.33 9.10 16.14
C ASN A 20 -6.73 9.12 14.72
N ALA A 21 -5.40 9.07 14.63
CA ALA A 21 -4.75 8.75 13.36
C ALA A 21 -5.17 7.33 12.92
N GLN A 22 -4.96 7.01 11.64
CA GLN A 22 -5.13 5.64 11.18
C GLN A 22 -4.25 4.70 12.00
N GLY A 23 -4.86 3.70 12.64
CA GLY A 23 -4.13 2.63 13.32
C GLY A 23 -3.45 1.74 12.30
N PHE A 24 -2.24 1.27 12.62
CA PHE A 24 -1.60 0.19 11.87
C PHE A 24 -2.45 -1.07 12.00
N VAL A 25 -2.93 -1.60 10.88
CA VAL A 25 -3.73 -2.84 10.86
C VAL A 25 -2.83 -4.03 10.57
N TRP A 26 -2.13 -4.00 9.44
CA TRP A 26 -1.15 -5.00 9.01
C TRP A 26 -0.30 -4.44 7.86
N ALA A 27 0.80 -5.12 7.55
CA ALA A 27 1.57 -4.94 6.32
C ALA A 27 2.15 -6.29 5.90
N GLU A 28 2.17 -6.55 4.59
CA GLU A 28 2.83 -7.71 3.99
C GLU A 28 4.01 -7.21 3.15
N GLY A 29 5.16 -7.87 3.31
CA GLY A 29 6.35 -7.59 2.53
C GLY A 29 6.51 -8.64 1.43
N PHE A 30 6.94 -8.18 0.25
CA PHE A 30 7.33 -9.02 -0.86
C PHE A 30 8.71 -8.58 -1.32
N GLY A 31 9.54 -9.56 -1.67
CA GLY A 31 10.93 -9.36 -2.03
C GLY A 31 11.65 -10.70 -2.13
N THR A 32 12.88 -10.63 -2.58
CA THR A 32 13.77 -11.74 -2.87
C THR A 32 15.06 -11.59 -2.06
N ASP A 33 16.06 -12.43 -2.34
CA ASP A 33 17.42 -12.32 -1.82
C ASP A 33 18.31 -11.36 -2.65
N GLY A 34 17.73 -10.67 -3.65
CA GLY A 34 18.38 -9.69 -4.51
C GLY A 34 17.81 -8.27 -4.40
N ASP A 35 18.09 -7.43 -5.41
CA ASP A 35 17.57 -6.07 -5.51
C ASP A 35 16.13 -6.08 -6.03
N ASP A 36 15.19 -5.61 -5.20
CA ASP A 36 13.78 -5.46 -5.56
C ASP A 36 13.33 -4.02 -5.38
N VAL A 37 12.78 -3.43 -6.44
CA VAL A 37 12.38 -2.03 -6.44
C VAL A 37 11.03 -1.84 -7.10
N VAL A 38 10.09 -1.27 -6.36
CA VAL A 38 8.86 -0.70 -6.93
C VAL A 38 9.18 0.67 -7.50
N MET A 39 9.08 0.82 -8.83
CA MET A 39 9.35 2.08 -9.52
C MET A 39 8.09 2.92 -9.72
N ALA A 40 6.92 2.28 -9.81
CA ALA A 40 5.64 2.96 -9.98
C ALA A 40 4.55 2.27 -9.17
N HIS A 41 3.71 3.09 -8.53
CA HIS A 41 2.50 2.64 -7.83
C HIS A 41 1.34 3.58 -8.16
N LYS A 42 0.21 3.01 -8.55
CA LYS A 42 -1.05 3.72 -8.84
C LYS A 42 -2.24 2.94 -8.32
N THR A 43 -3.32 3.64 -8.02
CA THR A 43 -4.60 3.07 -7.60
C THR A 43 -5.68 3.50 -8.58
N ASP A 44 -6.62 2.61 -8.90
CA ASP A 44 -7.80 2.95 -9.69
C ASP A 44 -8.97 3.46 -8.83
N ASN A 45 -10.10 3.84 -9.46
CA ASN A 45 -11.28 4.32 -8.74
C ASN A 45 -12.00 3.24 -7.92
N ALA A 46 -11.71 1.96 -8.16
CA ALA A 46 -12.24 0.85 -7.37
C ALA A 46 -11.34 0.51 -6.17
N GLY A 47 -10.19 1.18 -6.04
CA GLY A 47 -9.21 0.93 -4.99
C GLY A 47 -8.18 -0.12 -5.33
N ASN A 48 -8.20 -0.73 -6.54
CA ASN A 48 -7.19 -1.71 -6.91
C ASN A 48 -5.83 -1.03 -7.06
N HIS A 49 -4.78 -1.67 -6.56
CA HIS A 49 -3.41 -1.18 -6.68
C HIS A 49 -2.70 -1.83 -7.87
N TYR A 50 -1.87 -1.04 -8.53
CA TYR A 50 -1.02 -1.45 -9.63
C TYR A 50 0.41 -1.05 -9.29
N MET A 51 1.29 -2.04 -9.20
CA MET A 51 2.71 -1.85 -8.91
C MET A 51 3.54 -2.33 -10.08
N ALA A 52 4.52 -1.54 -10.49
CA ALA A 52 5.49 -1.92 -11.50
C ALA A 52 6.90 -1.63 -11.00
N GLY A 53 7.82 -2.50 -11.37
CA GLY A 53 9.18 -2.47 -10.85
C GLY A 53 10.03 -3.57 -11.42
N TYR A 54 11.09 -3.92 -10.70
CA TYR A 54 11.94 -5.05 -11.03
C TYR A 54 12.33 -5.83 -9.77
N PHE A 55 12.70 -7.08 -9.97
CA PHE A 55 13.23 -7.98 -8.96
C PHE A 55 14.41 -8.75 -9.56
N SER A 56 15.43 -9.07 -8.78
CA SER A 56 16.59 -9.83 -9.28
C SER A 56 16.69 -11.25 -8.76
N GLY A 57 16.05 -11.60 -7.64
CA GLY A 57 16.05 -12.98 -7.16
C GLY A 57 15.36 -13.96 -8.11
N GLU A 58 15.57 -15.26 -7.88
CA GLU A 58 15.07 -16.34 -8.74
C GLU A 58 13.55 -16.32 -8.87
N GLU A 59 12.84 -16.13 -7.77
CA GLU A 59 11.39 -16.05 -7.71
C GLU A 59 10.95 -14.94 -6.75
N ILE A 60 9.92 -14.18 -7.15
CA ILE A 60 9.22 -13.25 -6.26
C ILE A 60 7.76 -13.67 -6.15
N SER A 61 7.23 -13.64 -4.93
CA SER A 61 5.84 -14.01 -4.64
C SER A 61 5.05 -12.79 -4.17
N PHE A 62 3.87 -12.61 -4.77
CA PHE A 62 2.84 -11.68 -4.33
C PHE A 62 1.66 -12.51 -3.84
N GLY A 63 1.57 -12.72 -2.52
CA GLY A 63 0.63 -13.69 -1.95
C GLY A 63 0.88 -15.11 -2.49
N SER A 64 -0.12 -15.70 -3.14
CA SER A 64 -0.01 -17.04 -3.76
C SER A 64 0.47 -17.04 -5.21
N ILE A 65 0.70 -15.86 -5.80
CA ILE A 65 1.17 -15.71 -7.18
C ILE A 65 2.67 -15.57 -7.18
N THR A 66 3.38 -16.54 -7.76
CA THR A 66 4.83 -16.49 -7.93
C THR A 66 5.18 -16.26 -9.39
N ILE A 67 6.14 -15.36 -9.62
CA ILE A 67 6.76 -15.15 -10.93
C ILE A 67 8.26 -15.45 -10.82
N THR A 68 8.80 -16.07 -11.86
CA THR A 68 10.21 -16.48 -11.94
C THR A 68 11.00 -15.48 -12.77
N ASN A 69 12.17 -15.07 -12.29
CA ASN A 69 13.13 -14.31 -13.07
C ASN A 69 13.71 -15.22 -14.16
N SER A 70 13.52 -14.84 -15.42
CA SER A 70 13.97 -15.58 -16.60
C SER A 70 15.49 -15.75 -16.67
N ASN A 71 16.25 -14.87 -16.02
CA ASN A 71 17.70 -14.95 -15.94
C ASN A 71 18.20 -15.82 -14.78
N GLY A 72 17.34 -16.13 -13.79
CA GLY A 72 17.67 -16.95 -12.62
C GLY A 72 18.88 -16.45 -11.81
N SER A 73 19.15 -15.14 -11.83
CA SER A 73 20.36 -14.56 -11.24
C SER A 73 20.11 -13.22 -10.58
N ASN A 74 20.62 -13.08 -9.36
CA ASN A 74 20.51 -11.86 -8.52
C ASN A 74 21.21 -10.62 -9.09
N TYR A 75 21.82 -10.71 -10.28
CA TYR A 75 22.50 -9.59 -10.95
C TYR A 75 21.77 -9.06 -12.19
N LEU A 76 20.80 -9.83 -12.71
CA LEU A 76 20.05 -9.48 -13.92
C LEU A 76 18.57 -9.42 -13.58
N PRO A 77 18.04 -8.22 -13.31
CA PRO A 77 16.66 -8.08 -12.86
C PRO A 77 15.66 -8.27 -14.00
N ASP A 78 14.54 -8.88 -13.68
CA ASP A 78 13.36 -8.94 -14.53
C ASP A 78 12.30 -7.94 -14.06
N ILE A 79 11.52 -7.43 -15.01
CA ILE A 79 10.43 -6.50 -14.73
C ILE A 79 9.20 -7.24 -14.22
N PHE A 80 8.41 -6.58 -13.38
CA PHE A 80 7.08 -7.04 -13.01
C PHE A 80 6.02 -5.95 -13.17
N LEU A 81 4.79 -6.39 -13.38
CA LEU A 81 3.57 -5.61 -13.22
C LEU A 81 2.60 -6.46 -12.40
N ALA A 82 2.28 -6.02 -11.19
CA ALA A 82 1.38 -6.71 -10.28
C ALA A 82 0.12 -5.87 -10.05
N LYS A 83 -1.02 -6.55 -9.99
CA LYS A 83 -2.30 -5.97 -9.59
C LYS A 83 -2.69 -6.52 -8.22
N PHE A 84 -3.20 -5.67 -7.35
CA PHE A 84 -3.79 -6.04 -6.08
C PHE A 84 -5.20 -5.46 -5.97
N ASP A 85 -6.08 -6.11 -5.20
CA ASP A 85 -7.37 -5.53 -4.82
C ASP A 85 -7.20 -4.38 -3.80
N ALA A 86 -8.31 -3.78 -3.37
CA ALA A 86 -8.31 -2.67 -2.41
C ALA A 86 -7.82 -3.06 -1.00
N ASP A 87 -7.80 -4.35 -0.71
CA ASP A 87 -7.29 -4.93 0.53
C ASP A 87 -5.84 -5.44 0.33
N MET A 88 -5.17 -5.07 -0.76
CA MET A 88 -3.79 -5.42 -1.08
C MET A 88 -3.54 -6.94 -1.23
N ASN A 89 -4.57 -7.73 -1.60
CA ASN A 89 -4.39 -9.11 -2.04
C ASN A 89 -4.03 -9.15 -3.52
N ALA A 90 -3.03 -9.96 -3.90
CA ALA A 90 -2.62 -10.10 -5.30
C ALA A 90 -3.72 -10.75 -6.17
N LEU A 91 -3.88 -10.24 -7.40
CA LEU A 91 -4.90 -10.65 -8.37
C LEU A 91 -4.30 -11.20 -9.67
#